data_AF-A0A1W2B2S0-F1
#
_entry.id   AF-A0A1W2B2S0-F1
#
_cell.length_a   1.000
_cell.length_b   1.000
_cell.length_c   1.000
_cell.angle_alpha   90.00
_cell.angle_beta   90.00
_cell.angle_gamma   90.00
#
_symmetry.space_group_name_H-M   'P 1'
#
loop_
_entity.id
_entity.type
_entity.pdbx_description
1 polymer ?
#
loop_
_entity_poly.entity_id
_entity_poly.type
_entity_poly.pdbx_seq_one_letter_code
_entity_poly.pdbx_strand_id
1 'polypeptide(L)'
;MSGPIQVTFAEVANAASQISSAAKSVDQQLDDLRTKVTATLSGYEGDAATQYQAAQDKWDKAAADLQAVLAAIGTAVQQSGEAYEQSERQNANRW
;
A
#
# COMPACT_ATOMS: atom_id res chain seq x y z
N MET A 1 -4.94 -11.00 29.30
CA MET A 1 -5.03 -9.51 29.20
C MET A 1 -4.54 -9.13 27.80
N SER A 2 -5.43 -8.99 26.82
CA SER A 2 -5.05 -8.97 25.38
C SER A 2 -5.18 -7.59 24.71
N GLY A 3 -5.38 -6.52 25.49
CA GLY A 3 -5.74 -5.18 25.01
C GLY A 3 -4.70 -4.43 24.15
N PRO A 4 -3.39 -4.41 24.49
CA PRO A 4 -2.41 -3.60 23.76
C PRO A 4 -2.15 -4.11 22.33
N ILE A 5 -2.07 -5.44 22.19
CA ILE A 5 -1.81 -6.08 20.89
C ILE A 5 -3.00 -5.82 19.96
N GLN A 6 -4.23 -6.06 20.41
CA GLN A 6 -5.44 -5.87 19.59
C GLN A 6 -5.59 -4.42 19.07
N VAL A 7 -5.19 -3.42 19.86
CA VAL A 7 -5.13 -2.01 19.42
C VAL A 7 -4.10 -1.83 18.31
N THR A 8 -2.90 -2.40 18.48
CA THR A 8 -1.82 -2.31 17.48
C THR A 8 -2.24 -2.92 16.13
N PHE A 9 -2.95 -4.05 16.15
CA PHE A 9 -3.52 -4.67 14.94
C PHE A 9 -4.47 -3.72 14.20
N ALA A 10 -5.37 -3.07 14.94
CA ALA A 10 -6.34 -2.14 14.35
C ALA A 10 -5.65 -0.91 13.75
N GLU A 11 -4.62 -0.38 14.40
CA GLU A 11 -3.82 0.76 13.90
C GLU A 11 -3.11 0.41 12.60
N VAL A 12 -2.48 -0.77 12.53
CA VAL A 12 -1.79 -1.22 11.32
C VAL A 12 -2.77 -1.46 10.16
N ALA A 13 -3.92 -2.09 10.44
CA ALA A 13 -4.97 -2.27 9.43
C ALA A 13 -5.51 -0.93 8.91
N ASN A 14 -5.67 0.06 9.80
CA ASN A 14 -6.10 1.40 9.44
C ASN A 14 -5.04 2.11 8.57
N ALA A 15 -3.77 2.06 8.96
CA ALA A 15 -2.67 2.62 8.17
C ALA A 15 -2.60 2.00 6.78
N ALA A 16 -2.76 0.67 6.66
CA ALA A 16 -2.80 -0.02 5.38
C ALA A 16 -3.96 0.46 4.48
N SER A 17 -5.15 0.66 5.06
CA SER A 17 -6.30 1.18 4.34
C SER A 17 -6.09 2.62 3.84
N GLN A 18 -5.52 3.48 4.69
CA GLN A 18 -5.17 4.86 4.33
C GLN A 18 -4.15 4.90 3.18
N ILE A 19 -3.10 4.08 3.28
CA ILE A 19 -2.06 3.96 2.26
C ILE A 19 -2.65 3.49 0.92
N SER A 20 -3.49 2.44 0.94
CA SER A 20 -4.15 1.95 -0.28
C SER A 20 -5.07 3.00 -0.91
N SER A 21 -5.75 3.79 -0.09
CA SER A 21 -6.61 4.88 -0.57
C SER A 21 -5.79 6.02 -1.20
N ALA A 22 -4.67 6.39 -0.58
CA ALA A 22 -3.74 7.37 -1.14
C ALA A 22 -3.17 6.91 -2.48
N ALA A 23 -2.77 5.63 -2.59
CA ALA A 23 -2.29 5.05 -3.84
C ALA A 23 -3.32 5.17 -4.97
N LYS A 24 -4.57 4.78 -4.70
CA LYS A 24 -5.67 4.91 -5.67
C LYS A 24 -5.94 6.36 -6.10
N SER A 25 -5.84 7.31 -5.18
CA SER A 25 -6.04 8.73 -5.51
C SER A 25 -4.96 9.25 -6.45
N VAL A 26 -3.72 8.80 -6.28
CA VAL A 26 -2.64 9.17 -7.17
C VAL A 26 -2.76 8.48 -8.54
N ASP A 27 -3.17 7.20 -8.58
CA ASP A 27 -3.51 6.51 -9.85
C ASP A 27 -4.51 7.33 -10.68
N GLN A 28 -5.60 7.78 -10.03
CA GLN A 28 -6.61 8.60 -10.69
C GLN A 28 -6.05 9.91 -11.23
N GLN A 29 -5.21 10.61 -10.45
CA GLN A 29 -4.59 11.85 -10.88
C GLN A 29 -3.64 11.65 -12.08
N LEU A 30 -2.95 10.51 -12.13
CA LEU A 30 -2.08 10.17 -13.25
C LEU A 30 -2.87 9.80 -14.50
N ASP A 31 -4.00 9.10 -14.37
CA ASP A 31 -4.87 8.77 -15.51
C ASP A 31 -5.56 10.03 -16.08
N ASP A 32 -5.93 10.97 -15.20
CA ASP A 32 -6.40 12.31 -15.58
C ASP A 32 -5.31 13.09 -16.32
N LEU A 33 -4.07 13.06 -15.80
CA LEU A 33 -2.93 13.70 -16.43
C LEU A 33 -2.65 13.08 -17.80
N ARG A 34 -2.68 11.75 -17.90
CA ARG A 34 -2.54 11.00 -19.15
C ARG A 34 -3.55 11.49 -20.17
N THR A 35 -4.83 11.51 -19.81
CA THR A 35 -5.92 11.93 -20.71
C THR A 35 -5.71 13.36 -21.22
N LYS A 36 -5.30 14.28 -20.35
CA LYS A 36 -4.99 15.67 -20.72
C LYS A 36 -3.78 15.75 -21.64
N VAL A 37 -2.74 14.97 -21.36
CA VAL A 37 -1.52 14.90 -22.16
C VAL A 37 -1.82 14.34 -23.56
N THR A 38 -2.54 13.20 -23.70
CA THR A 38 -2.92 12.67 -25.02
C THR A 38 -3.78 13.64 -25.82
N ALA A 39 -4.71 14.36 -25.17
CA ALA A 39 -5.53 15.37 -25.83
C ALA A 39 -4.67 16.54 -26.37
N THR A 40 -3.62 16.93 -25.65
CA THR A 40 -2.76 18.08 -26.00
C THR A 40 -1.63 17.68 -26.97
N LEU A 41 -1.14 16.45 -26.91
CA LEU A 41 -0.02 15.93 -27.71
C LEU A 41 -0.35 15.71 -29.19
N SER A 42 -1.62 15.80 -29.60
CA SER A 42 -1.98 15.81 -31.04
C SER A 42 -1.26 16.90 -31.85
N GLY A 43 -0.57 17.85 -31.18
CA GLY A 43 0.25 18.89 -31.81
C GLY A 43 1.71 19.04 -31.34
N TYR A 44 2.23 18.24 -30.40
CA TYR A 44 3.61 18.40 -29.87
C TYR A 44 4.31 17.03 -29.74
N GLU A 45 5.10 16.62 -30.74
CA GLU A 45 5.78 15.31 -30.74
C GLU A 45 7.14 15.30 -30.01
N GLY A 46 7.45 14.19 -29.32
CA GLY A 46 8.82 13.79 -28.94
C GLY A 46 9.14 13.79 -27.44
N ASP A 47 9.51 14.95 -26.91
CA ASP A 47 10.10 15.05 -25.56
C ASP A 47 9.07 14.88 -24.44
N ALA A 48 7.85 15.40 -24.62
CA ALA A 48 6.79 15.33 -23.62
C ALA A 48 6.26 13.90 -23.44
N ALA A 49 6.22 13.10 -24.50
CA ALA A 49 5.86 11.68 -24.43
C ALA A 49 6.88 10.87 -23.62
N THR A 50 8.18 11.14 -23.83
CA THR A 50 9.27 10.46 -23.10
C THR A 50 9.24 10.79 -21.61
N GLN A 51 9.05 12.07 -21.24
CA GLN A 51 8.96 12.48 -19.83
C GLN A 51 7.71 11.91 -19.14
N TYR A 52 6.59 11.83 -19.87
CA TYR A 52 5.39 11.17 -19.37
C TYR A 52 5.65 9.68 -19.10
N GLN A 53 6.28 8.97 -20.03
CA GLN A 53 6.61 7.55 -19.87
C GLN A 53 7.52 7.31 -18.66
N ALA A 54 8.54 8.15 -18.46
CA ALA A 54 9.40 8.08 -17.29
C ALA A 54 8.63 8.34 -15.97
N ALA A 55 7.67 9.28 -15.98
CA ALA A 55 6.82 9.54 -14.82
C ALA A 55 5.88 8.35 -14.51
N GLN A 56 5.30 7.74 -15.56
CA GLN A 56 4.49 6.54 -15.45
C GLN A 56 5.30 5.38 -14.87
N ASP A 57 6.48 5.08 -15.41
CA ASP A 57 7.32 3.97 -14.95
C ASP A 57 7.73 4.14 -13.47
N LYS A 58 8.10 5.37 -13.09
CA LYS A 58 8.44 5.69 -11.69
C LYS A 58 7.25 5.47 -10.77
N TRP A 59 6.05 5.78 -11.24
CA TRP A 59 4.83 5.57 -10.49
C TRP A 59 4.48 4.10 -10.34
N ASP A 60 4.45 3.34 -11.44
CA ASP A 60 4.14 1.91 -11.43
C ASP A 60 5.08 1.16 -10.48
N LYS A 61 6.36 1.58 -10.43
CA LYS A 61 7.33 1.08 -9.45
C LYS A 61 6.96 1.44 -8.01
N ALA A 62 6.60 2.69 -7.74
CA ALA A 62 6.23 3.13 -6.39
C ALA A 62 4.96 2.42 -5.88
N ALA A 63 3.97 2.21 -6.74
CA ALA A 63 2.76 1.47 -6.42
C ALA A 63 3.07 0.00 -6.10
N ALA A 64 3.93 -0.64 -6.90
CA ALA A 64 4.38 -2.01 -6.65
C ALA A 64 5.13 -2.15 -5.32
N ASP A 65 6.06 -1.22 -5.03
CA ASP A 65 6.82 -1.19 -3.78
C ASP A 65 5.87 -1.01 -2.57
N LEU A 66 4.87 -0.14 -2.70
CA LEU A 66 3.86 0.08 -1.66
C LEU A 66 3.05 -1.18 -1.37
N GLN A 67 2.58 -1.86 -2.43
CA GLN A 67 1.83 -3.10 -2.29
C GLN A 67 2.68 -4.19 -1.64
N ALA A 68 3.98 -4.27 -1.96
CA ALA A 68 4.91 -5.19 -1.33
C ALA A 68 5.08 -4.91 0.18
N VAL A 69 5.22 -3.63 0.56
CA VAL A 69 5.30 -3.23 1.96
C VAL A 69 4.02 -3.58 2.71
N LEU A 70 2.84 -3.31 2.14
CA LEU A 70 1.56 -3.66 2.75
C LEU A 70 1.40 -5.18 2.95
N ALA A 71 1.83 -5.98 1.98
CA ALA A 71 1.80 -7.45 2.10
C ALA A 71 2.75 -7.96 3.20
N ALA A 72 3.94 -7.37 3.30
CA ALA A 72 4.91 -7.71 4.34
C ALA A 72 4.37 -7.35 5.74
N ILE A 73 3.76 -6.17 5.88
CA ILE A 73 3.10 -5.74 7.11
C ILE A 73 1.96 -6.70 7.48
N GLY A 74 1.07 -7.04 6.54
CA GLY A 74 -0.02 -7.97 6.79
C GLY A 74 0.46 -9.33 7.29
N THR A 75 1.56 -9.84 6.72
CA THR A 75 2.18 -11.10 7.15
C THR A 75 2.75 -11.01 8.56
N ALA A 76 3.50 -9.94 8.87
CA ALA A 76 4.09 -9.74 10.20
C ALA A 76 3.03 -9.59 11.30
N VAL A 77 1.94 -8.90 10.96
CA VAL A 77 0.75 -8.74 11.81
C VAL A 77 0.11 -10.11 12.07
N GLN A 78 -0.18 -10.91 11.04
CA GLN A 78 -0.76 -12.25 11.23
C GLN A 78 0.12 -13.15 12.11
N GLN A 79 1.44 -13.21 11.83
CA GLN A 79 2.39 -14.01 12.61
C GLN A 79 2.42 -13.61 14.09
N SER A 80 2.31 -12.30 14.38
CA SER A 80 2.27 -11.80 15.76
C SER A 80 1.01 -12.26 16.49
N GLY A 81 -0.11 -12.40 15.78
CA GLY A 81 -1.39 -12.83 16.35
C GLY A 81 -1.39 -14.32 16.69
N GLU A 82 -0.87 -15.13 15.76
CA GLU A 82 -0.70 -16.57 15.94
C GLU A 82 0.25 -16.87 17.11
N ALA A 83 1.40 -16.19 17.18
CA ALA A 83 2.34 -16.35 18.28
C ALA A 83 1.74 -15.99 19.64
N TYR A 84 0.91 -14.94 19.68
CA TYR A 84 0.23 -14.50 20.89
C TYR A 84 -0.85 -15.49 21.35
N GLU A 85 -1.73 -15.96 20.46
CA GLU A 85 -2.72 -17.01 20.78
C GLU A 85 -2.05 -18.29 21.28
N GLN A 86 -0.94 -18.69 20.66
CA GLN A 86 -0.19 -19.87 21.07
C GLN A 86 0.41 -19.68 22.47
N SER A 87 0.97 -18.50 22.76
CA SER A 87 1.51 -18.17 24.07
C SER A 87 0.43 -18.10 25.15
N GLU A 88 -0.73 -17.50 24.87
CA GLU A 88 -1.83 -17.41 25.83
C GLU A 88 -2.44 -18.80 26.09
N ARG A 89 -2.58 -19.67 25.07
CA ARG A 89 -2.95 -21.09 25.26
C ARG A 89 -1.95 -21.87 26.11
N GLN A 90 -0.66 -21.69 25.88
CA GLN A 90 0.39 -22.36 26.66
C GLN A 90 0.45 -21.88 28.12
N ASN A 91 0.14 -20.61 28.38
CA ASN A 91 0.04 -20.08 29.74
C ASN A 91 -1.27 -20.51 30.42
N ALA A 92 -2.39 -20.51 29.70
CA ALA A 92 -3.69 -20.97 30.20
C ALA A 92 -3.68 -22.47 30.56
N ASN A 93 -2.92 -23.30 29.83
CA ASN A 93 -2.73 -24.72 30.19
C ASN A 93 -1.74 -24.94 31.34
N ARG A 94 -1.00 -23.92 31.77
CA ARG A 94 -0.02 -23.99 32.87
C ARG A 94 -0.61 -23.58 34.22
N TRP A 95 -1.81 -23.02 34.23
CA TRP A 95 -2.59 -22.62 35.41
C TRP A 95 -3.84 -23.50 35.52
#